data_AF-A0A0F6NZJ3-F1
#
_entry.id   AF-A0A0F6NZJ3-F1
#
_cell.length_a   1.000
_cell.length_b   1.000
_cell.length_c   1.000
_cell.angle_alpha   90.00
_cell.angle_beta   90.00
_cell.angle_gamma   90.00
#
_symmetry.space_group_name_H-M   'P 1'
#
loop_
_entity.id
_entity.type
_entity.pdbx_description
1 polymer ?
#
loop_
_entity_poly.entity_id
_entity_poly.type
_entity_poly.pdbx_seq_one_letter_code
_entity_poly.pdbx_strand_id
1 'polypeptide(L)'
;IVGVFGYGGGVIGRYCDQPKLFPGVEHFHTMRVNQPAGKYYTTEYLKALTDLWDFRGSGVTNMHGATGDIILLGTTTPQLEEVFWTLTHDMNQDLGGSGSNLRTPADCLGSSRCEYSCYDVSALCHFLTNEYQDELHRPAFPYKFKFKLDGCPNCCVASIARSDMSFIGTWKDDIRIDQDAVNKYVENDPAYPANAGAHKGKDWGSFNIQKEVVRLCPTGCMKFENKTLTIDNANCTRCMHCINVMPRALKIGKETGLSILVGAKAPILDGAQMGSLLVPFVEVNADNDYEEITEVIENVWDWWME
;
A
#
# COMPACT_ATOMS: atom_id res chain seq x y z
N ILE A 1 18.12 24.00 1.93
CA ILE A 1 18.33 22.54 2.04
C ILE A 1 18.75 22.27 3.46
N VAL A 2 18.17 21.26 4.10
CA VAL A 2 18.40 20.89 5.52
C VAL A 2 18.27 19.38 5.63
N GLY A 3 18.81 18.78 6.68
CA GLY A 3 18.77 17.35 6.91
C GLY A 3 19.45 16.98 8.23
N VAL A 4 19.75 15.70 8.40
CA VAL A 4 20.53 15.14 9.50
C VAL A 4 21.78 14.46 8.94
N PHE A 5 22.87 14.45 9.70
CA PHE A 5 24.12 13.83 9.26
C PHE A 5 23.93 12.33 8.99
N GLY A 6 24.63 11.84 7.97
CA GLY A 6 24.55 10.45 7.52
C GLY A 6 23.48 10.19 6.45
N TYR A 7 22.44 11.02 6.37
CA TYR A 7 21.34 10.89 5.40
C TYR A 7 21.28 12.04 4.40
N GLY A 8 20.93 11.72 3.15
CA GLY A 8 20.72 12.69 2.07
C GLY A 8 19.25 13.10 1.89
N GLY A 9 18.35 12.61 2.74
CA GLY A 9 16.90 12.78 2.66
C GLY A 9 16.19 12.73 4.02
N GLY A 10 14.86 12.75 4.00
CA GLY A 10 13.99 12.63 5.18
C GLY A 10 13.43 13.94 5.71
N VAL A 11 14.04 15.08 5.38
CA VAL A 11 13.58 16.42 5.82
C VAL A 11 13.31 17.34 4.63
N ILE A 12 12.14 17.95 4.59
CA ILE A 12 11.77 18.97 3.59
C ILE A 12 11.92 20.35 4.21
N GLY A 13 13.02 21.03 3.90
CA GLY A 13 13.25 22.41 4.30
C GLY A 13 12.25 23.37 3.68
N ARG A 14 11.60 24.18 4.52
CA ARG A 14 10.69 25.26 4.11
C ARG A 14 10.93 26.50 4.97
N TYR A 15 10.82 27.65 4.33
CA TYR A 15 10.92 28.97 4.92
C TYR A 15 9.74 29.83 4.46
N CYS A 16 9.17 30.65 5.34
CA CYS A 16 8.14 31.59 4.93
C CYS A 16 8.74 32.77 4.17
N ASP A 17 7.98 33.38 3.26
CA ASP A 17 8.41 34.53 2.46
C ASP A 17 8.21 35.88 3.18
N GLN A 18 7.61 35.86 4.37
CA GLN A 18 7.32 37.05 5.19
C GLN A 18 7.77 36.85 6.66
N PRO A 19 9.07 36.61 6.93
CA PRO A 19 9.55 36.23 8.27
C PRO A 19 9.37 37.33 9.33
N LYS A 20 9.34 38.60 8.92
CA LYS A 20 9.07 39.72 9.85
C LYS A 20 7.62 39.75 10.32
N LEU A 21 6.67 39.33 9.47
CA LEU A 21 5.25 39.28 9.82
C LEU A 21 4.91 37.99 10.57
N PHE A 22 5.58 36.89 10.23
CA PHE A 22 5.32 35.56 10.79
C PHE A 22 6.62 34.91 11.30
N PRO A 23 7.25 35.47 12.35
CA PRO A 23 8.55 34.98 12.82
C PRO A 23 8.49 33.54 13.36
N GLY A 24 7.34 33.09 13.88
CA GLY A 24 7.17 31.72 14.37
C GLY A 24 7.25 30.62 13.31
N VAL A 25 7.22 30.98 12.02
CA VAL A 25 7.32 30.05 10.89
C VAL A 25 8.40 30.48 9.88
N GLU A 26 9.36 31.30 10.30
CA GLU A 26 10.54 31.63 9.48
C GLU A 26 11.22 30.35 8.98
N HIS A 27 11.42 29.39 9.89
CA HIS A 27 11.70 27.99 9.56
C HIS A 27 10.47 27.15 9.87
N PHE A 28 10.03 26.33 8.91
CA PHE A 28 8.89 25.43 9.10
C PHE A 28 9.11 24.11 8.39
N HIS A 29 10.19 23.43 8.76
CA HIS A 29 10.65 22.21 8.10
C HIS A 29 9.74 21.03 8.41
N THR A 30 9.57 20.14 7.44
CA THR A 30 8.80 18.91 7.61
C THR A 30 9.74 17.72 7.77
N MET A 31 9.61 16.95 8.85
CA MET A 31 10.32 15.67 9.00
C MET A 31 9.38 14.52 8.64
N ARG A 32 9.88 13.59 7.85
CA ARG A 32 9.18 12.35 7.50
C ARG A 32 9.69 11.26 8.42
N VAL A 33 8.79 10.61 9.14
CA VAL A 33 9.09 9.49 10.02
C VAL A 33 8.50 8.22 9.41
N ASN A 34 9.31 7.18 9.28
CA ASN A 34 8.91 5.93 8.62
C ASN A 34 7.80 5.25 9.43
N GLN A 35 6.68 4.89 8.80
CA GLN A 35 5.54 4.30 9.50
C GLN A 35 5.65 2.76 9.59
N PRO A 36 5.10 2.11 10.64
CA PRO A 36 4.91 0.68 10.62
C PRO A 36 3.98 0.25 9.47
N ALA A 37 4.27 -0.92 8.90
CA ALA A 37 3.42 -1.56 7.89
C ALA A 37 1.96 -1.68 8.39
N GLY A 38 1.00 -1.46 7.50
CA GLY A 38 -0.43 -1.43 7.83
C GLY A 38 -0.88 -0.26 8.71
N LYS A 39 0.03 0.60 9.19
CA LYS A 39 -0.24 1.77 10.07
C LYS A 39 -0.96 1.39 11.38
N TYR A 40 -0.58 0.26 11.96
CA TYR A 40 -1.02 -0.14 13.30
C TYR A 40 -0.16 0.52 14.36
N TYR A 41 -0.80 1.04 15.41
CA TYR A 41 -0.13 1.78 16.48
C TYR A 41 -0.65 1.37 17.85
N THR A 42 0.22 1.47 18.85
CA THR A 42 -0.18 1.53 20.26
C THR A 42 -0.34 2.99 20.67
N THR A 43 -1.19 3.24 21.66
CA THR A 43 -1.35 4.59 22.23
C THR A 43 -0.08 5.07 22.93
N GLU A 44 0.71 4.15 23.48
CA GLU A 44 2.02 4.44 24.08
C GLU A 44 2.99 5.05 23.07
N TYR A 45 3.18 4.40 21.91
CA TYR A 45 4.04 4.92 20.85
C TYR A 45 3.58 6.30 20.35
N LEU A 46 2.28 6.46 20.09
CA LEU A 46 1.75 7.74 19.60
C LEU A 46 1.90 8.85 20.63
N LYS A 47 1.73 8.56 21.93
CA LYS A 47 1.95 9.55 23.00
C LYS A 47 3.41 9.96 23.09
N ALA A 48 4.35 9.02 23.05
CA ALA A 48 5.77 9.33 23.04
C ALA A 48 6.14 10.23 21.83
N LEU A 49 5.58 9.93 20.65
CA LEU A 49 5.80 10.74 19.45
C LEU A 49 5.20 12.16 19.59
N THR A 50 3.99 12.29 20.14
CA THR A 50 3.38 13.60 20.36
C THR A 50 4.12 14.40 21.43
N ASP A 51 4.58 13.77 22.51
CA ASP A 51 5.35 14.43 23.57
C ASP A 51 6.68 14.99 23.01
N LEU A 52 7.37 14.21 22.19
CA LEU A 52 8.57 14.67 21.47
C LEU A 52 8.24 15.85 20.53
N TRP A 53 7.16 15.74 19.76
CA TRP A 53 6.84 16.74 18.74
C TRP A 53 6.25 18.03 19.31
N ASP A 54 5.53 17.95 20.42
CA ASP A 54 5.08 19.13 21.17
C ASP A 54 6.26 19.88 21.78
N PHE A 55 7.31 19.16 22.21
CA PHE A 55 8.51 19.78 22.78
C PHE A 55 9.44 20.39 21.75
N ARG A 56 9.68 19.69 20.61
CA ARG A 56 10.72 20.07 19.63
C ARG A 56 10.18 20.53 18.27
N GLY A 57 8.87 20.54 18.09
CA GLY A 57 8.21 20.90 16.84
C GLY A 57 7.07 21.88 17.05
N SER A 58 6.14 21.88 16.11
CA SER A 58 4.97 22.76 16.12
C SER A 58 3.76 22.15 16.85
N GLY A 59 3.81 20.87 17.22
CA GLY A 59 2.64 20.08 17.63
C GLY A 59 1.68 19.70 16.48
N VAL A 60 1.97 20.10 15.23
CA VAL A 60 1.12 19.82 14.06
C VAL A 60 1.66 18.64 13.27
N THR A 61 0.77 17.73 12.84
CA THR A 61 1.14 16.55 12.06
C THR A 61 0.24 16.35 10.83
N ASN A 62 0.68 15.52 9.90
CA ASN A 62 -0.23 14.81 9.00
C ASN A 62 -0.12 13.30 9.27
N MET A 63 -1.26 12.68 9.56
CA MET A 63 -1.40 11.25 9.82
C MET A 63 -2.26 10.64 8.69
N HIS A 64 -1.71 10.35 7.52
CA HIS A 64 -0.28 10.26 7.15
C HIS A 64 0.02 11.08 5.89
N GLY A 65 1.30 11.18 5.54
CA GLY A 65 1.71 11.63 4.20
C GLY A 65 1.24 10.67 3.12
N ALA A 66 1.01 11.18 1.92
CA ALA A 66 0.46 10.37 0.82
C ALA A 66 1.38 9.21 0.36
N THR A 67 2.67 9.21 0.69
CA THR A 67 3.52 8.04 0.43
C THR A 67 3.29 6.96 1.48
N GLY A 68 3.19 7.34 2.75
CA GLY A 68 3.04 6.44 3.90
C GLY A 68 3.48 7.10 5.22
N ASP A 69 4.49 7.97 5.14
CA ASP A 69 5.20 8.55 6.28
C ASP A 69 4.28 9.20 7.33
N ILE A 70 4.64 9.10 8.60
CA ILE A 70 4.17 10.06 9.60
C ILE A 70 4.84 11.41 9.30
N ILE A 71 4.05 12.48 9.27
CA ILE A 71 4.55 13.82 8.93
C ILE A 71 4.57 14.68 10.19
N LEU A 72 5.77 15.03 10.63
CA LEU A 72 6.00 16.02 11.68
C LEU A 72 6.15 17.39 11.01
N LEU A 73 5.10 18.22 11.08
CA LEU A 73 4.94 19.40 10.24
C LEU A 73 5.37 20.68 10.95
N GLY A 74 6.61 21.12 10.71
CA GLY A 74 7.10 22.40 11.18
C GLY A 74 8.01 22.28 12.39
N THR A 75 9.32 22.44 12.14
CA THR A 75 10.33 22.70 13.16
C THR A 75 11.45 23.58 12.57
N THR A 76 12.44 23.90 13.38
CA THR A 76 13.61 24.71 13.02
C THR A 76 14.83 23.85 12.72
N THR A 77 15.82 24.39 12.00
CA THR A 77 17.03 23.63 11.63
C THR A 77 17.78 23.04 12.83
N PRO A 78 17.99 23.78 13.94
CA PRO A 78 18.71 23.23 15.10
C PRO A 78 18.02 22.05 15.79
N GLN A 79 16.71 21.87 15.62
CA GLN A 79 15.97 20.76 16.24
C GLN A 79 16.02 19.46 15.43
N LEU A 80 16.52 19.47 14.18
CA LEU A 80 16.46 18.29 13.32
C LEU A 80 17.25 17.12 13.89
N GLU A 81 18.51 17.35 14.27
CA GLU A 81 19.37 16.33 14.89
C GLU A 81 18.84 15.89 16.25
N GLU A 82 18.27 16.82 17.02
CA GLU A 82 17.71 16.53 18.35
C GLU A 82 16.48 15.61 18.28
N VAL A 83 15.58 15.89 17.34
CA VAL A 83 14.41 15.05 17.08
C VAL A 83 14.86 13.69 16.56
N PHE A 84 15.79 13.67 15.60
CA PHE A 84 16.32 12.43 15.04
C PHE A 84 16.99 11.56 16.10
N TRP A 85 17.81 12.15 16.98
CA TRP A 85 18.48 11.44 18.05
C TRP A 85 17.47 10.77 18.99
N THR A 86 16.42 11.47 19.43
CA THR A 86 15.37 10.87 20.29
C THR A 86 14.59 9.79 19.55
N LEU A 87 14.23 10.00 18.27
CA LEU A 87 13.57 8.97 17.46
C LEU A 87 14.40 7.68 17.42
N THR A 88 15.71 7.76 17.17
CA THR A 88 16.54 6.56 17.03
C THR A 88 16.94 5.94 18.37
N HIS A 89 17.34 6.74 19.36
CA HIS A 89 17.88 6.22 20.63
C HIS A 89 16.79 5.84 21.65
N ASP A 90 15.70 6.60 21.70
CA ASP A 90 14.66 6.39 22.72
C ASP A 90 13.44 5.65 22.15
N MET A 91 13.17 5.77 20.85
CA MET A 91 11.96 5.22 20.22
C MET A 91 12.23 4.10 19.20
N ASN A 92 13.50 3.80 18.89
CA ASN A 92 13.90 2.83 17.86
C ASN A 92 13.17 3.05 16.53
N GLN A 93 13.11 4.31 16.10
CA GLN A 93 12.32 4.75 14.96
C GLN A 93 13.19 5.59 14.02
N ASP A 94 13.12 5.29 12.72
CA ASP A 94 13.89 6.01 11.71
C ASP A 94 13.02 6.99 10.89
N LEU A 95 13.69 7.86 10.13
CA LEU A 95 13.12 8.76 9.15
C LEU A 95 12.63 8.02 7.90
N GLY A 96 11.72 8.65 7.19
CA GLY A 96 11.28 8.21 5.87
C GLY A 96 12.13 8.77 4.73
N GLY A 97 11.83 8.37 3.49
CA GLY A 97 12.61 8.76 2.31
C GLY A 97 12.19 10.08 1.65
N SER A 98 13.17 10.84 1.15
CA SER A 98 12.95 11.95 0.22
C SER A 98 14.18 12.27 -0.61
N GLY A 99 14.00 12.55 -1.90
CA GLY A 99 15.10 12.85 -2.82
C GLY A 99 15.02 11.98 -4.08
N SER A 100 16.14 11.84 -4.78
CA SER A 100 16.29 10.88 -5.88
C SER A 100 16.78 9.54 -5.33
N ASN A 101 15.86 8.84 -4.68
CA ASN A 101 16.13 7.69 -3.82
C ASN A 101 14.90 6.78 -3.75
N LEU A 102 15.03 5.63 -3.11
CA LEU A 102 13.87 4.87 -2.67
C LEU A 102 13.09 5.72 -1.66
N ARG A 103 11.77 5.78 -1.84
CA ARG A 103 10.85 6.37 -0.86
C ARG A 103 10.25 5.28 -0.01
N THR A 104 9.81 5.69 1.17
CA THR A 104 9.10 4.87 2.15
C THR A 104 8.08 3.94 1.49
N PRO A 105 8.30 2.61 1.52
CA PRO A 105 7.31 1.65 1.09
C PRO A 105 6.01 1.76 1.90
N ALA A 106 4.90 1.38 1.29
CA ALA A 106 3.62 1.32 1.98
C ALA A 106 2.74 0.20 1.44
N ASP A 107 1.96 -0.40 2.33
CA ASP A 107 1.11 -1.55 2.08
C ASP A 107 -0.36 -1.27 2.39
N CYS A 108 -1.24 -2.12 1.86
CA CYS A 108 -2.59 -2.27 2.42
C CYS A 108 -2.53 -3.06 3.73
N LEU A 109 -3.65 -3.19 4.45
CA LEU A 109 -3.65 -3.92 5.73
C LEU A 109 -3.48 -5.45 5.58
N GLY A 110 -3.56 -5.99 4.37
CA GLY A 110 -3.35 -7.40 4.04
C GLY A 110 -4.06 -8.40 4.95
N SER A 111 -3.37 -9.50 5.24
CA SER A 111 -3.88 -10.63 6.04
C SER A 111 -4.18 -10.27 7.50
N SER A 112 -3.71 -9.11 7.99
CA SER A 112 -4.02 -8.66 9.37
C SER A 112 -5.53 -8.52 9.60
N ARG A 113 -6.29 -8.16 8.55
CA ARG A 113 -7.76 -7.99 8.66
C ARG A 113 -8.51 -8.07 7.32
N CYS A 114 -7.96 -8.70 6.29
CA CYS A 114 -8.64 -8.92 5.01
C CYS A 114 -8.50 -10.37 4.55
N GLU A 115 -9.65 -11.01 4.28
CA GLU A 115 -9.73 -12.38 3.80
C GLU A 115 -9.38 -12.55 2.31
N TYR A 116 -9.08 -11.45 1.61
CA TYR A 116 -8.68 -11.46 0.20
C TYR A 116 -7.16 -11.41 0.00
N SER A 117 -6.38 -11.21 1.07
CA SER A 117 -4.93 -11.07 0.94
C SER A 117 -4.31 -12.36 0.44
N CYS A 118 -3.60 -12.28 -0.68
CA CYS A 118 -2.93 -13.41 -1.31
C CYS A 118 -1.53 -13.67 -0.73
N TYR A 119 -0.97 -12.72 0.03
CA TYR A 119 0.30 -12.88 0.71
C TYR A 119 0.35 -11.99 1.97
N ASP A 120 1.40 -12.14 2.78
CA ASP A 120 1.66 -11.24 3.90
C ASP A 120 2.31 -9.94 3.39
N VAL A 121 1.45 -8.97 3.09
CA VAL A 121 1.87 -7.67 2.54
C VAL A 121 2.72 -6.88 3.53
N SER A 122 2.45 -7.00 4.83
CA SER A 122 3.11 -6.21 5.85
C SER A 122 4.49 -6.76 6.16
N ALA A 123 4.65 -8.09 6.15
CA ALA A 123 5.95 -8.73 6.24
C ALA A 123 6.86 -8.33 5.08
N LEU A 124 6.38 -8.44 3.83
CA LEU A 124 7.19 -8.05 2.67
C LEU A 124 7.48 -6.54 2.65
N CYS A 125 6.50 -5.69 3.00
CA CYS A 125 6.73 -4.25 3.10
C CYS A 125 7.82 -3.91 4.13
N HIS A 126 7.78 -4.57 5.30
CA HIS A 126 8.78 -4.37 6.34
C HIS A 126 10.16 -4.87 5.90
N PHE A 127 10.22 -6.08 5.33
CA PHE A 127 11.45 -6.66 4.80
C PHE A 127 12.13 -5.73 3.78
N LEU A 128 11.42 -5.34 2.71
CA LEU A 128 11.99 -4.47 1.66
C LEU A 128 12.37 -3.08 2.20
N THR A 129 11.70 -2.60 3.24
CA THR A 129 12.06 -1.32 3.86
C THR A 129 13.38 -1.43 4.63
N ASN A 130 13.64 -2.55 5.29
CA ASN A 130 14.88 -2.79 6.04
C ASN A 130 16.04 -3.17 5.12
N GLU A 131 15.77 -3.99 4.09
CA GLU A 131 16.78 -4.45 3.13
C GLU A 131 17.41 -3.25 2.39
N TYR A 132 16.56 -2.35 1.90
CA TYR A 132 16.99 -1.20 1.08
C TYR A 132 17.06 0.12 1.86
N GLN A 133 17.55 0.07 3.10
CA GLN A 133 17.72 1.26 3.94
C GLN A 133 18.73 2.25 3.31
N ASP A 134 19.81 1.76 2.70
CA ASP A 134 20.80 2.63 2.07
C ASP A 134 20.18 3.44 0.93
N GLU A 135 19.48 2.76 0.02
CA GLU A 135 18.80 3.35 -1.13
C GLU A 135 17.66 4.28 -0.70
N LEU A 136 17.07 4.07 0.49
CA LEU A 136 16.04 4.94 1.06
C LEU A 136 16.64 6.21 1.68
N HIS A 137 17.78 6.13 2.35
CA HIS A 137 18.36 7.23 3.11
C HIS A 137 19.43 8.02 2.33
N ARG A 138 20.10 7.41 1.36
CA ARG A 138 21.22 7.97 0.61
C ARG A 138 20.87 8.00 -0.88
N PRO A 139 20.48 9.17 -1.43
CA PRO A 139 20.09 9.30 -2.83
C PRO A 139 21.17 8.84 -3.81
N ALA A 140 20.97 7.66 -4.40
CA ALA A 140 21.85 7.05 -5.40
C ALA A 140 21.19 6.90 -6.78
N PHE A 141 19.89 7.19 -6.89
CA PHE A 141 19.12 6.96 -8.11
C PHE A 141 19.06 8.21 -8.99
N PRO A 142 18.78 8.07 -10.30
CA PRO A 142 18.56 9.22 -11.18
C PRO A 142 17.37 10.07 -10.75
N TYR A 143 16.32 9.42 -10.20
CA TYR A 143 15.17 10.12 -9.64
C TYR A 143 14.53 9.37 -8.46
N LYS A 144 13.30 9.72 -8.08
CA LYS A 144 12.58 9.02 -7.01
C LYS A 144 12.14 7.64 -7.48
N PHE A 145 12.17 6.66 -6.57
CA PHE A 145 11.58 5.34 -6.78
C PHE A 145 10.68 4.98 -5.60
N LYS A 146 9.59 4.23 -5.83
CA LYS A 146 8.62 3.89 -4.79
C LYS A 146 8.16 2.46 -4.92
N PHE A 147 8.03 1.81 -3.77
CA PHE A 147 7.32 0.55 -3.61
C PHE A 147 5.93 0.78 -3.01
N LYS A 148 4.93 0.04 -3.52
CA LYS A 148 3.65 -0.16 -2.83
C LYS A 148 3.13 -1.56 -3.02
N LEU A 149 2.52 -2.09 -1.97
CA LEU A 149 2.15 -3.50 -1.84
C LEU A 149 0.65 -3.66 -1.59
N ASP A 150 -0.05 -4.32 -2.51
CA ASP A 150 -1.48 -4.60 -2.43
C ASP A 150 -1.72 -6.10 -2.36
N GLY A 151 -2.43 -6.56 -1.32
CA GLY A 151 -2.70 -7.99 -1.13
C GLY A 151 -3.63 -8.63 -2.16
N CYS A 152 -4.34 -7.83 -2.97
CA CYS A 152 -5.19 -8.31 -4.06
C CYS A 152 -5.47 -7.20 -5.10
N PRO A 153 -6.10 -7.50 -6.25
CA PRO A 153 -6.38 -6.51 -7.30
C PRO A 153 -7.37 -5.39 -6.94
N ASN A 154 -8.01 -5.43 -5.76
CA ASN A 154 -8.79 -4.30 -5.25
C ASN A 154 -7.92 -3.06 -4.97
N CYS A 155 -6.59 -3.25 -4.83
CA CYS A 155 -5.61 -2.17 -4.87
C CYS A 155 -5.85 -1.07 -3.81
N CYS A 156 -6.07 -1.47 -2.54
CA CYS A 156 -6.41 -0.58 -1.43
C CYS A 156 -5.33 0.47 -1.08
N VAL A 157 -4.04 0.22 -1.36
CA VAL A 157 -2.97 1.23 -1.24
C VAL A 157 -2.69 1.94 -2.58
N ALA A 158 -3.40 1.55 -3.63
CA ALA A 158 -3.30 2.08 -4.99
C ALA A 158 -1.89 2.00 -5.58
N SER A 159 -1.21 0.86 -5.38
CA SER A 159 0.15 0.63 -5.88
C SER A 159 0.25 0.87 -7.40
N ILE A 160 -0.68 0.33 -8.18
CA ILE A 160 -0.70 0.47 -9.65
C ILE A 160 -0.68 1.92 -10.14
N ALA A 161 -1.07 2.89 -9.32
CA ALA A 161 -1.11 4.30 -9.71
C ALA A 161 -0.08 5.19 -8.98
N ARG A 162 0.55 4.70 -7.90
CA ARG A 162 1.29 5.54 -6.94
C ARG A 162 2.64 4.95 -6.51
N SER A 163 3.14 3.95 -7.23
CA SER A 163 4.48 3.39 -7.05
C SER A 163 5.14 3.07 -8.37
N ASP A 164 6.42 3.39 -8.48
CA ASP A 164 7.27 3.07 -9.62
C ASP A 164 7.36 1.54 -9.81
N MET A 165 7.31 0.77 -8.72
CA MET A 165 7.09 -0.68 -8.74
C MET A 165 5.97 -1.09 -7.78
N SER A 166 4.97 -1.77 -8.33
CA SER A 166 3.73 -2.19 -7.70
C SER A 166 3.72 -3.70 -7.56
N PHE A 167 3.41 -4.18 -6.35
CA PHE A 167 3.30 -5.59 -6.01
C PHE A 167 1.85 -5.90 -5.70
N ILE A 168 1.16 -6.67 -6.56
CA ILE A 168 -0.29 -6.92 -6.44
C ILE A 168 -0.56 -8.41 -6.32
N GLY A 169 -1.09 -8.82 -5.17
CA GLY A 169 -1.40 -10.20 -4.85
C GLY A 169 -2.42 -10.82 -5.80
N THR A 170 -2.23 -12.09 -6.12
CA THR A 170 -3.16 -12.88 -6.93
C THR A 170 -3.02 -14.37 -6.60
N TRP A 171 -3.78 -15.21 -7.29
CA TRP A 171 -3.71 -16.67 -7.19
C TRP A 171 -3.68 -17.30 -8.59
N LYS A 172 -3.20 -18.54 -8.72
CA LYS A 172 -3.10 -19.24 -10.01
C LYS A 172 -4.03 -20.45 -10.15
N ASP A 173 -4.62 -20.91 -9.05
CA ASP A 173 -5.61 -21.99 -9.03
C ASP A 173 -7.07 -21.48 -9.08
N ASP A 174 -8.01 -22.34 -8.75
CA ASP A 174 -9.44 -22.08 -8.88
C ASP A 174 -10.00 -21.18 -7.76
N ILE A 175 -10.96 -20.32 -8.11
CA ILE A 175 -11.81 -19.67 -7.10
C ILE A 175 -12.55 -20.77 -6.32
N ARG A 176 -12.50 -20.69 -4.98
CA ARG A 176 -13.22 -21.63 -4.12
C ARG A 176 -14.68 -21.20 -3.99
N ILE A 177 -15.60 -22.13 -4.24
CA ILE A 177 -17.04 -21.88 -4.27
C ILE A 177 -17.74 -22.74 -3.21
N ASP A 178 -18.43 -22.08 -2.28
CA ASP A 178 -19.40 -22.72 -1.38
C ASP A 178 -20.81 -22.54 -1.97
N GLN A 179 -21.36 -23.62 -2.53
CA GLN A 179 -22.68 -23.61 -3.19
C GLN A 179 -23.83 -23.33 -2.21
N ASP A 180 -23.71 -23.76 -0.96
CA ASP A 180 -24.74 -23.50 0.06
C ASP A 180 -24.77 -22.01 0.37
N ALA A 181 -23.60 -21.39 0.52
CA ALA A 181 -23.49 -19.95 0.68
C ALA A 181 -23.98 -19.18 -0.56
N VAL A 182 -23.67 -19.64 -1.79
CA VAL A 182 -24.22 -19.05 -3.02
C VAL A 182 -25.75 -19.06 -2.98
N ASN A 183 -26.36 -20.19 -2.63
CA ASN A 183 -27.82 -20.30 -2.57
C ASN A 183 -28.44 -19.40 -1.52
N LYS A 184 -27.79 -19.18 -0.36
CA LYS A 184 -28.23 -18.20 0.63
C LYS A 184 -28.23 -16.76 0.11
N TYR A 185 -27.25 -16.37 -0.72
CA TYR A 185 -27.30 -15.07 -1.41
C TYR A 185 -28.52 -14.97 -2.34
N VAL A 186 -28.76 -16.00 -3.17
CA VAL A 186 -29.89 -16.04 -4.13
C VAL A 186 -31.25 -16.04 -3.43
N GLU A 187 -31.34 -16.71 -2.28
CA GLU A 187 -32.52 -16.75 -1.41
C GLU A 187 -32.70 -15.46 -0.59
N ASN A 188 -31.80 -14.47 -0.76
CA ASN A 188 -31.81 -13.19 -0.06
C ASN A 188 -31.79 -13.34 1.47
N ASP A 189 -31.04 -14.32 1.99
CA ASP A 189 -30.81 -14.49 3.42
C ASP A 189 -30.17 -13.21 4.00
N PRO A 190 -30.76 -12.57 5.03
CA PRO A 190 -30.22 -11.36 5.65
C PRO A 190 -28.78 -11.51 6.19
N ALA A 191 -28.34 -12.73 6.50
CA ALA A 191 -26.97 -13.01 6.91
C ALA A 191 -25.98 -12.95 5.73
N TYR A 192 -26.44 -13.01 4.49
CA TYR A 192 -25.62 -13.00 3.27
C TYR A 192 -25.94 -11.77 2.41
N PRO A 193 -25.74 -10.54 2.93
CA PRO A 193 -25.97 -9.34 2.13
C PRO A 193 -24.91 -9.25 1.02
N ALA A 194 -25.34 -8.96 -0.21
CA ALA A 194 -24.46 -8.69 -1.33
C ALA A 194 -23.44 -7.59 -0.99
N ASN A 195 -22.21 -7.78 -1.42
CA ASN A 195 -21.07 -6.90 -1.17
C ASN A 195 -20.90 -6.54 0.32
N ALA A 196 -21.09 -7.55 1.19
CA ALA A 196 -21.10 -7.41 2.66
C ALA A 196 -22.05 -6.31 3.19
N GLY A 197 -23.05 -5.91 2.41
CA GLY A 197 -23.98 -4.84 2.77
C GLY A 197 -23.48 -3.43 2.46
N ALA A 198 -22.45 -3.26 1.63
CA ALA A 198 -21.92 -1.95 1.24
C ALA A 198 -22.97 -0.99 0.66
N HIS A 199 -24.07 -1.53 0.11
CA HIS A 199 -25.13 -0.75 -0.56
C HIS A 199 -26.42 -0.61 0.25
N LYS A 200 -26.44 -0.98 1.55
CA LYS A 200 -27.63 -0.94 2.42
C LYS A 200 -28.28 0.45 2.58
N GLY A 201 -27.56 1.52 2.25
CA GLY A 201 -28.06 2.90 2.36
C GLY A 201 -29.08 3.32 1.29
N LYS A 202 -29.38 2.45 0.32
CA LYS A 202 -30.36 2.70 -0.74
C LYS A 202 -31.06 1.39 -1.11
N ASP A 203 -32.33 1.48 -1.50
CA ASP A 203 -33.06 0.35 -2.06
C ASP A 203 -32.65 0.12 -3.53
N TRP A 204 -32.04 -1.04 -3.78
CA TRP A 204 -31.64 -1.52 -5.11
C TRP A 204 -32.49 -2.71 -5.58
N GLY A 205 -33.49 -3.11 -4.79
CA GLY A 205 -34.22 -4.36 -4.94
C GLY A 205 -33.48 -5.58 -4.35
N SER A 206 -34.11 -6.75 -4.46
CA SER A 206 -33.52 -8.03 -4.05
C SER A 206 -32.31 -8.39 -4.91
N PHE A 207 -31.32 -9.04 -4.29
CA PHE A 207 -30.13 -9.50 -4.97
C PHE A 207 -30.49 -10.43 -6.14
N ASN A 208 -29.84 -10.19 -7.28
CA ASN A 208 -29.98 -10.98 -8.49
C ASN A 208 -28.61 -11.38 -9.02
N ILE A 209 -28.21 -12.64 -8.77
CA ILE A 209 -26.90 -13.18 -9.18
C ILE A 209 -26.63 -13.05 -10.69
N GLN A 210 -27.67 -13.12 -11.53
CA GLN A 210 -27.50 -12.96 -12.98
C GLN A 210 -27.14 -11.51 -13.34
N LYS A 211 -27.82 -10.53 -12.73
CA LYS A 211 -27.60 -9.10 -13.01
C LYS A 211 -26.35 -8.55 -12.34
N GLU A 212 -26.05 -9.00 -11.12
CA GLU A 212 -25.06 -8.36 -10.26
C GLU A 212 -23.71 -9.11 -10.21
N VAL A 213 -23.66 -10.36 -10.67
CA VAL A 213 -22.42 -11.15 -10.71
C VAL A 213 -22.14 -11.67 -12.12
N VAL A 214 -23.00 -12.53 -12.65
CA VAL A 214 -22.71 -13.27 -13.90
C VAL A 214 -22.56 -12.32 -15.09
N ARG A 215 -23.51 -11.42 -15.32
CA ARG A 215 -23.47 -10.47 -16.45
C ARG A 215 -22.44 -9.34 -16.29
N LEU A 216 -21.88 -9.18 -15.09
CA LEU A 216 -20.83 -8.19 -14.81
C LEU A 216 -19.44 -8.82 -14.79
N CYS A 217 -19.32 -10.14 -14.91
CA CYS A 217 -18.04 -10.79 -15.10
C CYS A 217 -17.40 -10.30 -16.41
N PRO A 218 -16.21 -9.67 -16.38
CA PRO A 218 -15.63 -9.02 -17.55
C PRO A 218 -15.29 -10.00 -18.69
N THR A 219 -15.07 -11.27 -18.36
CA THR A 219 -14.74 -12.32 -19.33
C THR A 219 -15.92 -13.23 -19.65
N GLY A 220 -17.08 -13.05 -18.99
CA GLY A 220 -18.23 -13.93 -19.14
C GLY A 220 -17.99 -15.39 -18.74
N CYS A 221 -16.95 -15.67 -17.95
CA CYS A 221 -16.55 -17.03 -17.56
C CYS A 221 -17.42 -17.68 -16.46
N MET A 222 -18.49 -17.00 -16.01
CA MET A 222 -19.35 -17.46 -14.93
C MET A 222 -20.70 -17.94 -15.45
N LYS A 223 -21.25 -18.97 -14.83
CA LYS A 223 -22.56 -19.51 -15.18
C LYS A 223 -23.33 -19.91 -13.92
N PHE A 224 -24.60 -19.52 -13.83
CA PHE A 224 -25.49 -19.94 -12.74
C PHE A 224 -26.75 -20.61 -13.30
N GLU A 225 -26.86 -21.92 -13.10
CA GLU A 225 -27.99 -22.74 -13.54
C GLU A 225 -28.29 -23.79 -12.48
N ASN A 226 -29.58 -24.17 -12.34
CA ASN A 226 -30.00 -25.23 -11.42
C ASN A 226 -29.42 -25.09 -10.00
N LYS A 227 -29.47 -23.86 -9.43
CA LYS A 227 -28.93 -23.53 -8.10
C LYS A 227 -27.43 -23.81 -7.92
N THR A 228 -26.67 -23.86 -9.01
CA THR A 228 -25.22 -24.12 -9.01
C THR A 228 -24.50 -23.01 -9.76
N LEU A 229 -23.51 -22.40 -9.11
CA LEU A 229 -22.59 -21.46 -9.72
C LEU A 229 -21.32 -22.19 -10.19
N THR A 230 -20.96 -22.05 -11.46
CA THR A 230 -19.69 -22.53 -12.01
C THR A 230 -18.88 -21.36 -12.56
N ILE A 231 -17.55 -21.49 -12.49
CA ILE A 231 -16.58 -20.52 -12.98
C ILE A 231 -15.57 -21.28 -13.83
N ASP A 232 -15.41 -20.87 -15.08
CA ASP A 232 -14.30 -21.31 -15.92
C ASP A 232 -13.05 -20.50 -15.56
N ASN A 233 -12.30 -20.99 -14.58
CA ASN A 233 -11.13 -20.28 -14.03
C ASN A 233 -10.04 -20.04 -15.07
N ALA A 234 -9.92 -20.88 -16.11
CA ALA A 234 -8.96 -20.69 -17.19
C ALA A 234 -9.22 -19.38 -17.97
N ASN A 235 -10.47 -18.92 -18.01
CA ASN A 235 -10.89 -17.65 -18.60
C ASN A 235 -11.18 -16.55 -17.56
N CYS A 236 -10.82 -16.77 -16.29
CA CYS A 236 -10.95 -15.78 -15.24
C CYS A 236 -9.71 -14.88 -15.16
N THR A 237 -9.92 -13.56 -15.26
CA THR A 237 -8.85 -12.56 -15.09
C THR A 237 -8.65 -12.10 -13.65
N ARG A 238 -9.30 -12.77 -12.68
CA ARG A 238 -9.17 -12.51 -11.23
C ARG A 238 -9.45 -11.05 -10.83
N CYS A 239 -10.42 -10.41 -11.49
CA CYS A 239 -10.82 -9.02 -11.27
C CYS A 239 -11.48 -8.71 -9.91
N MET A 240 -11.57 -9.67 -9.00
CA MET A 240 -12.22 -9.59 -7.68
C MET A 240 -13.74 -9.37 -7.64
N HIS A 241 -14.40 -8.93 -8.73
CA HIS A 241 -15.83 -8.55 -8.70
C HIS A 241 -16.75 -9.56 -8.01
N CYS A 242 -16.71 -10.82 -8.44
CA CYS A 242 -17.58 -11.86 -7.87
C CYS A 242 -17.28 -12.16 -6.39
N ILE A 243 -15.99 -12.19 -6.01
CA ILE A 243 -15.56 -12.35 -4.61
C ILE A 243 -16.04 -11.16 -3.78
N ASN A 244 -15.87 -9.94 -4.28
CA ASN A 244 -16.32 -8.72 -3.61
C ASN A 244 -17.83 -8.73 -3.37
N VAL A 245 -18.63 -9.19 -4.35
CA VAL A 245 -20.10 -9.24 -4.22
C VAL A 245 -20.54 -10.39 -3.30
N MET A 246 -19.89 -11.55 -3.34
CA MET A 246 -20.28 -12.73 -2.56
C MET A 246 -19.17 -13.26 -1.64
N PRO A 247 -18.64 -12.45 -0.72
CA PRO A 247 -17.43 -12.80 0.03
C PRO A 247 -17.58 -13.97 0.99
N ARG A 248 -18.81 -14.30 1.37
CA ARG A 248 -19.10 -15.49 2.20
C ARG A 248 -19.17 -16.79 1.40
N ALA A 249 -19.30 -16.71 0.07
CA ALA A 249 -19.46 -17.86 -0.81
C ALA A 249 -18.26 -18.10 -1.73
N LEU A 250 -17.60 -17.02 -2.16
CA LEU A 250 -16.47 -17.06 -3.07
C LEU A 250 -15.21 -16.61 -2.35
N LYS A 251 -14.14 -17.40 -2.46
CA LYS A 251 -12.83 -17.09 -1.88
C LYS A 251 -11.75 -17.16 -2.96
N ILE A 252 -10.66 -16.44 -2.74
CA ILE A 252 -9.42 -16.54 -3.52
C ILE A 252 -8.94 -18.01 -3.59
N GLY A 253 -8.13 -18.35 -4.59
CA GLY A 253 -7.45 -19.64 -4.66
C GLY A 253 -6.50 -19.89 -3.50
N LYS A 254 -5.90 -21.08 -3.46
CA LYS A 254 -4.90 -21.49 -2.44
C LYS A 254 -3.47 -21.31 -2.91
N GLU A 255 -3.22 -21.37 -4.22
CA GLU A 255 -1.89 -21.19 -4.80
C GLU A 255 -1.69 -19.70 -5.09
N THR A 256 -1.22 -19.00 -4.07
CA THR A 256 -1.13 -17.54 -4.07
C THR A 256 0.28 -17.04 -4.38
N GLY A 257 0.37 -15.77 -4.79
CA GLY A 257 1.59 -15.07 -5.11
C GLY A 257 1.27 -13.61 -5.42
N LEU A 258 2.12 -12.94 -6.21
CA LEU A 258 1.84 -11.58 -6.67
C LEU A 258 2.28 -11.35 -8.13
N SER A 259 1.73 -10.31 -8.73
CA SER A 259 2.19 -9.73 -9.99
C SER A 259 3.04 -8.49 -9.70
N ILE A 260 4.06 -8.25 -10.50
CA ILE A 260 4.87 -7.02 -10.45
C ILE A 260 4.51 -6.15 -11.65
N LEU A 261 4.17 -4.88 -11.40
CA LEU A 261 3.87 -3.88 -12.40
C LEU A 261 4.78 -2.66 -12.20
N VAL A 262 5.23 -2.02 -13.28
CA VAL A 262 6.23 -0.95 -13.22
C VAL A 262 5.84 0.31 -13.98
N GLY A 263 6.39 1.46 -13.55
CA GLY A 263 6.33 2.74 -14.26
C GLY A 263 5.19 3.68 -13.88
N ALA A 264 4.44 3.43 -12.80
CA ALA A 264 3.37 4.33 -12.42
C ALA A 264 3.90 5.70 -11.95
N LYS A 265 3.43 6.78 -12.56
CA LYS A 265 3.86 8.14 -12.23
C LYS A 265 2.79 9.19 -12.50
N ALA A 266 2.96 10.33 -11.82
CA ALA A 266 2.18 11.54 -12.04
C ALA A 266 2.50 12.18 -13.42
N PRO A 267 1.74 13.20 -13.87
CA PRO A 267 1.86 13.76 -15.21
C PRO A 267 3.26 14.21 -15.65
N ILE A 268 4.08 14.80 -14.77
CA ILE A 268 5.36 15.39 -15.18
C ILE A 268 6.40 14.29 -15.44
N LEU A 269 7.18 14.31 -16.52
CA LEU A 269 7.10 15.24 -17.66
C LEU A 269 6.11 14.76 -18.75
N ASP A 270 6.21 13.49 -19.14
CA ASP A 270 5.60 12.95 -20.39
C ASP A 270 4.24 12.28 -20.21
N GLY A 271 3.43 12.79 -19.29
CA GLY A 271 2.09 12.27 -19.00
C GLY A 271 2.05 11.31 -17.81
N ALA A 272 0.83 11.07 -17.35
CA ALA A 272 0.57 10.16 -16.24
C ALA A 272 0.61 8.72 -16.74
N GLN A 273 1.16 7.83 -15.92
CA GLN A 273 1.22 6.40 -16.21
C GLN A 273 0.70 5.62 -15.00
N MET A 274 0.07 4.49 -15.29
CA MET A 274 -0.16 3.42 -14.32
C MET A 274 0.87 2.31 -14.55
N GLY A 275 1.03 1.43 -13.56
CA GLY A 275 1.92 0.29 -13.64
C GLY A 275 1.54 -0.61 -14.81
N SER A 276 2.53 -0.91 -15.65
CA SER A 276 2.43 -1.89 -16.72
C SER A 276 2.93 -3.24 -16.23
N LEU A 277 2.21 -4.33 -16.54
CA LEU A 277 2.55 -5.67 -16.09
C LEU A 277 3.94 -6.08 -16.59
N LEU A 278 4.82 -6.45 -15.67
CA LEU A 278 6.17 -6.94 -15.95
C LEU A 278 6.28 -8.44 -15.65
N VAL A 279 5.99 -8.83 -14.41
CA VAL A 279 5.99 -10.23 -13.97
C VAL A 279 4.55 -10.66 -13.69
N PRO A 280 3.96 -11.56 -14.50
CA PRO A 280 2.57 -11.99 -14.31
C PRO A 280 2.31 -12.68 -12.98
N PHE A 281 3.27 -13.48 -12.51
CA PHE A 281 3.17 -14.20 -11.24
C PHE A 281 4.58 -14.49 -10.71
N VAL A 282 4.80 -14.21 -9.43
CA VAL A 282 5.96 -14.60 -8.63
C VAL A 282 5.47 -15.10 -7.29
N GLU A 283 6.11 -16.15 -6.76
CA GLU A 283 5.80 -16.66 -5.43
C GLU A 283 6.31 -15.70 -4.36
N VAL A 284 5.58 -15.56 -3.26
CA VAL A 284 6.00 -14.73 -2.13
C VAL A 284 6.56 -15.66 -1.05
N ASN A 285 7.84 -15.97 -1.17
CA ASN A 285 8.51 -16.90 -0.29
C ASN A 285 9.35 -16.16 0.76
N ALA A 286 8.94 -16.24 2.02
CA ALA A 286 9.69 -15.64 3.13
C ALA A 286 10.87 -16.50 3.59
N ASP A 287 10.91 -17.79 3.25
CA ASP A 287 11.95 -18.72 3.71
C ASP A 287 13.30 -18.54 2.99
N ASN A 288 13.31 -17.80 1.87
CA ASN A 288 14.51 -17.42 1.12
C ASN A 288 14.66 -15.90 0.97
N ASP A 289 14.19 -15.14 1.97
CA ASP A 289 14.30 -13.68 1.98
C ASP A 289 13.73 -13.01 0.71
N TYR A 290 12.69 -13.60 0.13
CA TYR A 290 11.99 -13.09 -1.05
C TYR A 290 12.88 -12.93 -2.30
N GLU A 291 13.89 -13.80 -2.46
CA GLU A 291 14.90 -13.75 -3.53
C GLU A 291 14.35 -13.45 -4.94
N GLU A 292 13.28 -14.12 -5.38
CA GLU A 292 12.70 -13.88 -6.71
C GLU A 292 12.15 -12.46 -6.88
N ILE A 293 11.74 -11.81 -5.79
CA ILE A 293 11.22 -10.44 -5.79
C ILE A 293 12.37 -9.43 -5.74
N THR A 294 13.38 -9.68 -4.91
CA THR A 294 14.56 -8.80 -4.80
C THR A 294 15.38 -8.83 -6.08
N GLU A 295 15.55 -9.99 -6.72
CA GLU A 295 16.23 -10.10 -8.02
C GLU A 295 15.54 -9.24 -9.10
N VAL A 296 14.20 -9.19 -9.13
CA VAL A 296 13.48 -8.30 -10.07
C VAL A 296 13.69 -6.83 -9.73
N ILE A 297 13.71 -6.47 -8.46
CA ILE A 297 13.97 -5.09 -7.99
C ILE A 297 15.36 -4.64 -8.43
N GLU A 298 16.38 -5.42 -8.07
CA GLU A 298 17.79 -5.10 -8.27
C GLU A 298 18.13 -5.03 -9.76
N ASN A 299 17.66 -5.99 -10.57
CA ASN A 299 17.88 -5.94 -12.02
C ASN A 299 17.23 -4.70 -12.69
N VAL A 300 16.06 -4.26 -12.19
CA VAL A 300 15.43 -3.02 -12.68
C VAL A 300 16.22 -1.79 -12.25
N TRP A 301 16.74 -1.77 -11.03
CA TRP A 301 17.58 -0.68 -10.54
C TRP A 301 18.92 -0.61 -11.25
N ASP A 302 19.63 -1.73 -11.41
CA ASP A 302 20.90 -1.80 -12.17
C ASP A 302 20.74 -1.23 -13.57
N TRP A 303 19.67 -1.59 -14.27
CA TRP A 303 19.39 -1.04 -15.59
C TRP A 303 19.02 0.45 -15.56
N TRP A 304 18.23 0.88 -14.57
CA TRP A 304 17.72 2.25 -14.51
C TRP A 304 18.73 3.26 -13.96
N MET A 305 19.68 2.82 -13.13
CA MET A 305 20.70 3.66 -12.51
C MET A 305 21.82 4.06 -13.47
N GLU A 306 22.05 3.27 -14.52
CA GLU A 306 23.03 3.53 -15.61
C GLU A 306 22.45 4.44 -16.72
#